data_AF-A0A4U8UTI9-F1
#
_entry.id   AF-A0A4U8UTI9-F1
#
_cell.length_a   1.000
_cell.length_b   1.000
_cell.length_c   1.000
_cell.angle_alpha   90.00
_cell.angle_beta   90.00
_cell.angle_gamma   90.00
#
_symmetry.space_group_name_H-M   'P 1'
#
loop_
_entity.id
_entity.type
_entity.pdbx_description
1 polymer ?
#
loop_
_entity_poly.entity_id
_entity_poly.type
_entity_poly.pdbx_seq_one_letter_code
_entity_poly.pdbx_strand_id
1 'polypeptide(L)'
;MSDLNYTDEDYDLLCEIDSFPILRVAFVSFGTMLSLLGTVCNGLLLFVFIRRPPERTTLYHAVLALLDLMLCLLYIFVFSFNRFAVTFRIESLYYFVWSTNVFMFALSRMVQCAIPYVLIASTADRLALVSGRKSITTRL
;
A
#
# COMPACT_ATOMS: atom_id res chain seq x y z
N MET A 1 27.13 -47.60 -2.78
CA MET A 1 27.47 -46.18 -2.63
C MET A 1 26.57 -45.45 -3.60
N SER A 2 25.44 -44.97 -3.12
CA SER A 2 24.40 -44.35 -3.93
C SER A 2 24.68 -42.86 -3.91
N ASP A 3 25.39 -42.36 -4.93
CA ASP A 3 25.67 -40.95 -5.04
C ASP A 3 24.39 -40.20 -5.43
N LEU A 4 24.14 -39.17 -4.63
CA LEU A 4 22.93 -38.38 -4.53
C LEU A 4 22.73 -37.55 -5.82
N ASN A 5 21.77 -37.94 -6.66
CA ASN A 5 21.24 -37.12 -7.76
C ASN A 5 20.28 -36.04 -7.21
N TYR A 6 20.76 -35.17 -6.33
CA TYR A 6 19.94 -34.19 -5.58
C TYR A 6 20.41 -32.73 -5.77
N THR A 7 21.19 -32.43 -6.81
CA THR A 7 21.84 -31.09 -6.90
C THR A 7 21.77 -30.42 -8.28
N ASP A 8 21.04 -30.93 -9.27
CA ASP A 8 20.82 -30.18 -10.52
C ASP A 8 19.40 -29.58 -10.59
N GLU A 9 18.35 -30.35 -10.27
CA GLU A 9 16.97 -29.84 -10.41
C GLU A 9 16.58 -28.76 -9.40
N ASP A 10 17.23 -28.70 -8.23
CA ASP A 10 16.88 -27.72 -7.17
C ASP A 10 17.52 -26.34 -7.44
N TYR A 11 18.64 -26.28 -8.18
CA TYR A 11 19.27 -25.02 -8.59
C TYR A 11 18.63 -24.44 -9.85
N ASP A 12 18.23 -25.28 -10.80
CA ASP A 12 17.47 -24.82 -11.97
C ASP A 12 16.07 -24.32 -11.56
N LEU A 13 15.42 -24.96 -10.58
CA LEU A 13 14.15 -24.48 -10.01
C LEU A 13 14.32 -23.15 -9.24
N LEU A 14 15.46 -22.93 -8.57
CA LEU A 14 15.76 -21.64 -7.93
C LEU A 14 16.09 -20.53 -8.96
N CYS A 15 16.73 -20.88 -10.08
CA CYS A 15 17.12 -19.95 -11.14
C CYS A 15 15.95 -19.60 -12.10
N GLU A 16 14.98 -20.49 -12.24
CA GLU A 16 13.74 -20.23 -12.98
C GLU A 16 12.84 -19.20 -12.27
N ILE A 17 12.95 -19.08 -10.94
CA ILE A 17 12.28 -18.03 -10.16
C ILE A 17 12.91 -16.64 -10.42
N ASP A 18 14.19 -16.58 -10.83
CA ASP A 18 14.86 -15.34 -11.25
C ASP A 18 14.55 -14.95 -12.72
N SER A 19 13.78 -15.78 -13.45
CA SER A 19 13.64 -15.71 -14.91
C SER A 19 12.46 -14.88 -15.44
N PHE A 20 11.76 -14.09 -14.60
CA PHE A 20 10.71 -13.19 -15.11
C PHE A 20 10.97 -11.71 -14.82
N PRO A 21 12.09 -11.13 -15.31
CA PRO A 21 12.31 -9.68 -15.25
C PRO A 21 11.16 -8.90 -15.90
N ILE A 22 10.54 -9.48 -16.94
CA ILE A 22 9.37 -8.94 -17.63
C ILE A 22 8.16 -8.85 -16.68
N LEU A 23 7.90 -9.89 -15.89
CA LEU A 23 6.77 -9.92 -14.96
C LEU A 23 6.93 -8.90 -13.83
N ARG A 24 8.14 -8.78 -13.26
CA ARG A 24 8.44 -7.77 -12.24
C ARG A 24 8.24 -6.36 -12.78
N VAL A 25 8.69 -6.09 -14.00
CA VAL A 25 8.48 -4.79 -14.66
C VAL A 25 7.00 -4.55 -14.95
N ALA A 26 6.27 -5.57 -15.41
CA ALA A 26 4.83 -5.48 -15.65
C ALA A 26 4.06 -5.13 -14.38
N PHE A 27 4.29 -5.84 -13.27
CA PHE A 27 3.64 -5.53 -11.98
C PHE A 27 4.01 -4.15 -11.45
N VAL A 28 5.28 -3.74 -11.54
CA VAL A 28 5.70 -2.40 -11.12
C VAL A 28 5.05 -1.31 -11.98
N SER A 29 4.95 -1.53 -13.29
CA SER A 29 4.31 -0.58 -14.21
C SER A 29 2.82 -0.44 -13.90
N PHE A 30 2.12 -1.56 -13.73
CA PHE A 30 0.70 -1.59 -13.41
C PHE A 30 0.41 -0.96 -12.05
N GLY A 31 1.19 -1.32 -11.03
CA GLY A 31 1.07 -0.71 -9.71
C GLY A 31 1.40 0.78 -9.69
N THR A 32 2.31 1.25 -10.55
CA THR A 32 2.60 2.69 -10.70
C THR A 32 1.38 3.42 -11.28
N MET A 33 0.72 2.86 -12.29
CA MET A 33 -0.52 3.44 -12.84
C MET A 33 -1.63 3.51 -11.79
N LEU A 34 -1.84 2.43 -11.04
CA LEU A 34 -2.81 2.40 -9.94
C LEU A 34 -2.47 3.40 -8.84
N SER A 35 -1.19 3.53 -8.49
CA SER A 35 -0.74 4.48 -7.48
C SER A 35 -0.95 5.93 -7.91
N LEU A 36 -0.71 6.27 -9.19
CA LEU A 36 -0.98 7.60 -9.70
C LEU A 36 -2.48 7.93 -9.64
N LEU A 37 -3.32 6.99 -10.09
CA LEU A 37 -4.77 7.16 -10.02
C LEU A 37 -5.26 7.27 -8.56
N GLY A 38 -4.74 6.40 -7.68
CA GLY A 38 -5.02 6.42 -6.25
C GLY A 38 -4.58 7.72 -5.58
N THR A 39 -3.43 8.27 -5.94
CA THR A 39 -2.93 9.54 -5.42
C THR A 39 -3.89 10.69 -5.76
N VAL A 40 -4.38 10.73 -7.00
CA VAL A 40 -5.35 11.75 -7.43
C VAL A 40 -6.69 11.57 -6.72
N CYS A 41 -7.26 10.36 -6.72
CA CYS A 41 -8.56 10.08 -6.11
C CYS A 41 -8.57 10.28 -4.60
N ASN A 42 -7.59 9.71 -3.89
CA ASN A 42 -7.48 9.83 -2.43
C ASN A 42 -7.09 11.25 -2.01
N GLY A 43 -6.28 11.93 -2.81
CA GLY A 43 -5.96 13.35 -2.61
C GLY A 43 -7.21 14.24 -2.74
N LEU A 44 -8.05 14.00 -3.74
CA LEU A 44 -9.32 14.71 -3.92
C LEU A 44 -10.28 14.45 -2.75
N LEU A 45 -10.42 13.19 -2.31
CA LEU A 45 -11.23 12.84 -1.15
C LEU A 45 -10.76 13.56 0.12
N LEU A 46 -9.45 13.55 0.38
CA LEU A 46 -8.87 14.23 1.52
C LEU A 46 -9.09 15.75 1.43
N PHE A 47 -8.95 16.34 0.25
CA PHE A 47 -9.22 17.75 0.02
C PHE A 47 -10.69 18.12 0.33
N VAL A 48 -11.64 17.28 -0.09
CA VAL A 48 -13.06 17.48 0.23
C VAL A 48 -13.32 17.38 1.74
N PHE A 49 -12.71 16.41 2.43
CA PHE A 49 -12.86 16.25 3.88
C PHE A 49 -12.21 17.39 4.69
N ILE A 50 -11.12 17.98 4.21
CA ILE A 50 -10.52 19.16 4.85
C ILE A 50 -11.45 20.39 4.70
N ARG A 51 -12.16 20.50 3.57
CA ARG A 51 -13.03 21.63 3.25
C ARG A 51 -14.42 21.56 3.89
N ARG A 52 -14.88 20.37 4.29
CA ARG A 52 -16.22 20.13 4.86
C ARG A 52 -16.04 19.54 6.28
N PRO A 53 -16.54 20.18 7.35
CA PRO A 53 -16.38 19.65 8.69
C PRO A 53 -16.96 18.23 8.77
N PRO A 54 -16.18 17.22 9.16
CA PRO A 54 -16.60 15.84 9.10
C PRO A 54 -17.62 15.49 10.20
N GLU A 55 -18.73 14.85 9.83
CA GLU A 55 -19.52 14.07 10.79
C GLU A 55 -18.68 12.90 11.33
N ARG A 56 -18.95 12.40 12.55
CA ARG A 56 -18.15 11.33 13.20
C ARG A 56 -17.87 10.12 12.29
N THR A 57 -18.84 9.69 11.50
CA THR A 57 -18.73 8.57 10.55
C THR A 57 -17.83 8.86 9.35
N THR A 58 -17.57 10.13 9.04
CA THR A 58 -16.71 10.55 7.93
C THR A 58 -15.23 10.65 8.32
N LEU A 59 -14.91 10.67 9.62
CA LEU A 59 -13.52 10.69 10.10
C LEU A 59 -12.78 9.40 9.73
N TYR A 60 -13.41 8.24 9.86
CA TYR A 60 -12.80 6.96 9.47
C TYR A 60 -12.46 6.93 7.98
N HIS A 61 -13.35 7.49 7.13
CA HIS A 61 -13.10 7.59 5.69
C HIS A 61 -11.99 8.59 5.35
N ALA A 62 -11.89 9.70 6.09
CA ALA A 62 -10.81 10.66 5.92
C ALA A 62 -9.44 10.06 6.31
N VAL A 63 -9.37 9.32 7.42
CA VAL A 63 -8.16 8.60 7.83
C VAL A 63 -7.80 7.52 6.82
N LEU A 64 -8.79 6.78 6.31
CA LEU A 64 -8.56 5.77 5.27
C LEU A 64 -8.01 6.40 3.99
N ALA A 65 -8.61 7.51 3.53
CA ALA A 65 -8.11 8.25 2.36
C ALA A 65 -6.67 8.78 2.58
N LEU A 66 -6.33 9.20 3.80
CA LEU A 66 -4.97 9.61 4.16
C LEU A 66 -3.99 8.42 4.10
N LEU A 67 -4.37 7.27 4.68
CA LEU A 67 -3.55 6.05 4.67
C LEU A 67 -3.33 5.54 3.25
N ASP A 68 -4.38 5.50 2.43
CA ASP A 68 -4.27 5.09 1.03
C ASP A 68 -3.44 6.07 0.20
N LEU A 69 -3.55 7.38 0.46
CA LEU A 69 -2.68 8.39 -0.15
C LEU A 69 -1.22 8.16 0.24
N MET A 70 -0.93 7.93 1.52
CA MET A 70 0.44 7.62 1.99
C MET A 70 0.95 6.33 1.34
N LEU A 71 0.12 5.30 1.22
CA LEU A 71 0.50 4.04 0.58
C LEU A 71 0.88 4.26 -0.90
N CYS A 72 0.08 5.04 -1.63
CA CYS A 72 0.36 5.38 -3.03
C CYS A 72 1.69 6.14 -3.18
N LEU A 73 1.90 7.17 -2.35
CA LEU A 73 3.15 7.95 -2.36
C LEU A 73 4.37 7.08 -2.02
N LEU A 74 4.27 6.22 -1.00
CA LEU A 74 5.35 5.29 -0.64
C LEU A 74 5.63 4.28 -1.75
N TYR A 75 4.61 3.81 -2.46
CA TYR A 75 4.78 2.94 -3.62
C TYR A 75 5.57 3.65 -4.73
N ILE A 76 5.21 4.88 -5.07
CA ILE A 76 5.92 5.69 -6.07
C ILE A 76 7.36 5.92 -5.62
N PHE A 77 7.58 6.21 -4.34
CA PHE A 77 8.92 6.42 -3.79
C PHE A 77 9.80 5.17 -3.90
N VAL A 78 9.32 4.02 -3.41
CA VAL A 78 10.13 2.78 -3.38
C VAL A 78 10.39 2.24 -4.78
N PHE A 79 9.39 2.27 -5.66
CA PHE A 79 9.47 1.62 -6.97
C PHE A 79 9.78 2.59 -8.12
N SER A 80 9.07 3.72 -8.21
CA SER A 80 9.23 4.65 -9.34
C SER A 80 10.49 5.49 -9.22
N PHE A 81 10.79 6.08 -8.06
CA PHE A 81 12.00 6.90 -7.90
C PHE A 81 13.29 6.08 -8.03
N ASN A 82 13.30 4.82 -7.58
CA ASN A 82 14.45 3.94 -7.76
C ASN A 82 14.73 3.70 -9.26
N ARG A 83 13.69 3.44 -10.06
CA ARG A 83 13.85 3.32 -11.52
C ARG A 83 14.26 4.64 -12.16
N PHE A 84 13.66 5.75 -11.74
CA PHE A 84 13.96 7.08 -12.25
C PHE A 84 15.44 7.47 -12.01
N ALA A 85 15.96 7.24 -10.80
CA ALA A 85 17.36 7.54 -10.46
C ALA A 85 18.35 6.77 -11.36
N VAL A 86 18.07 5.49 -11.63
CA VAL A 86 18.89 4.66 -12.53
C VAL A 86 18.79 5.11 -13.99
N THR A 87 17.58 5.47 -14.46
CA THR A 87 17.35 5.91 -15.84
C THR A 87 18.04 7.24 -16.16
N PHE A 88 17.94 8.22 -15.27
CA PHE A 88 18.53 9.55 -15.47
C PHE A 88 20.00 9.65 -15.00
N ARG A 89 20.55 8.57 -14.41
CA ARG A 89 21.91 8.49 -13.88
C ARG A 89 22.26 9.65 -12.92
N ILE A 90 21.29 10.07 -12.11
CA ILE A 90 21.48 11.13 -11.12
C ILE A 90 22.02 10.51 -9.84
N GLU A 91 23.33 10.64 -9.60
CA GLU A 91 24.01 10.00 -8.46
C GLU A 91 23.44 10.42 -7.11
N SER A 92 23.18 11.72 -6.91
CA SER A 92 22.63 12.24 -5.65
C SER A 92 21.27 11.64 -5.31
N LEU A 93 20.37 11.53 -6.31
CA LEU A 93 19.05 10.95 -6.13
C LEU A 93 19.14 9.45 -5.86
N TYR A 94 20.09 8.76 -6.50
CA TYR A 94 20.33 7.35 -6.28
C TYR A 94 20.76 7.07 -4.83
N TYR A 95 21.73 7.81 -4.29
CA TYR A 95 22.16 7.66 -2.89
C TYR A 95 21.03 7.97 -1.90
N PHE A 96 20.24 9.01 -2.17
CA PHE A 96 19.10 9.38 -1.33
C PHE A 96 18.05 8.27 -1.29
N VAL A 97 17.64 7.76 -2.46
CA VAL A 97 16.68 6.66 -2.56
C VAL A 97 17.25 5.43 -1.89
N TRP A 98 18.49 5.04 -2.19
CA TRP A 98 19.13 3.86 -1.59
C TRP A 98 19.13 3.91 -0.05
N SER A 99 19.55 5.05 0.53
CA SER A 99 19.65 5.21 1.99
C SER A 99 18.27 5.19 2.68
N THR A 100 17.24 5.71 2.03
CA THR A 100 15.89 5.82 2.60
C THR A 100 14.96 4.67 2.24
N ASN A 101 15.32 3.84 1.25
CA ASN A 101 14.46 2.81 0.68
C ASN A 101 13.96 1.81 1.73
N VAL A 102 14.85 1.34 2.62
CA VAL A 102 14.50 0.37 3.67
C VAL A 102 13.46 0.95 4.62
N PHE A 103 13.65 2.22 5.04
CA PHE A 103 12.70 2.90 5.91
C PHE A 103 11.35 3.13 5.24
N MET A 104 11.34 3.55 3.99
CA MET A 104 10.10 3.79 3.22
C MET A 104 9.34 2.49 2.95
N PHE A 105 10.07 1.40 2.70
CA PHE A 105 9.47 0.07 2.55
C PHE A 105 8.84 -0.41 3.87
N ALA A 106 9.54 -0.25 4.99
CA ALA A 106 9.00 -0.58 6.31
C ALA A 106 7.73 0.24 6.63
N LEU A 107 7.74 1.55 6.32
CA LEU A 107 6.58 2.41 6.50
C LEU A 107 5.40 1.97 5.63
N SER A 108 5.64 1.53 4.39
CA SER A 108 4.59 0.98 3.52
C SER A 108 3.90 -0.23 4.16
N ARG A 109 4.67 -1.12 4.81
CA ARG A 109 4.11 -2.27 5.54
C ARG A 109 3.29 -1.84 6.74
N MET A 110 3.74 -0.83 7.49
CA MET A 110 2.96 -0.28 8.61
C MET A 110 1.63 0.31 8.14
N VAL A 111 1.63 1.07 7.05
CA VAL A 111 0.40 1.64 6.46
C VAL A 111 -0.54 0.53 5.99
N GLN A 112 -0.02 -0.51 5.33
CA GLN A 112 -0.80 -1.69 4.92
C GLN A 112 -1.47 -2.40 6.11
N CYS A 113 -0.81 -2.43 7.27
CA CYS A 113 -1.41 -2.95 8.50
C CYS A 113 -2.44 -1.98 9.10
N ALA A 114 -2.25 -0.67 8.98
CA ALA A 114 -3.16 0.33 9.53
C ALA A 114 -4.54 0.35 8.82
N ILE A 115 -4.55 0.16 7.49
CA ILE A 115 -5.77 0.14 6.66
C ILE A 115 -6.85 -0.82 7.22
N PRO A 116 -6.57 -2.13 7.44
CA PRO A 116 -7.58 -3.05 7.96
C PRO A 116 -8.03 -2.70 9.38
N TYR A 117 -7.17 -2.13 10.24
CA TYR A 117 -7.60 -1.69 11.57
C TYR A 117 -8.64 -0.56 11.50
N VAL A 118 -8.47 0.39 10.58
CA VAL A 118 -9.44 1.47 10.36
C VAL A 118 -10.76 0.93 9.81
N LEU A 119 -10.72 -0.06 8.91
CA LEU A 119 -11.91 -0.72 8.40
C LEU A 119 -12.71 -1.46 9.49
N ILE A 120 -12.01 -2.18 10.37
CA ILE A 120 -12.63 -2.85 11.52
C ILE A 120 -13.27 -1.82 12.46
N ALA A 121 -12.56 -0.74 12.79
CA ALA A 121 -13.08 0.33 13.65
C ALA A 121 -14.32 1.01 13.05
N SER A 122 -14.31 1.31 11.75
CA SER A 122 -15.45 1.88 11.02
C SER A 122 -16.67 0.96 11.06
N THR A 123 -16.46 -0.35 10.93
CA THR A 123 -17.53 -1.35 10.97
C THR A 123 -18.09 -1.48 12.40
N ALA A 124 -17.21 -1.49 13.41
CA ALA A 124 -17.62 -1.53 14.82
C ALA A 124 -18.45 -0.31 15.22
N ASP A 125 -18.06 0.89 14.79
CA ASP A 125 -18.83 2.12 15.03
C ASP A 125 -20.24 2.04 14.41
N ARG A 126 -20.33 1.57 13.15
CA ARG A 126 -21.62 1.35 12.48
C ARG A 126 -22.49 0.31 13.18
N LEU A 127 -21.90 -0.78 13.67
CA LEU A 127 -22.63 -1.82 14.42
C LEU A 127 -23.17 -1.27 15.74
N ALA A 128 -22.38 -0.46 16.47
CA ALA A 128 -22.82 0.16 17.71
C ALA A 128 -24.01 1.10 17.48
N LEU A 129 -23.98 1.91 16.42
CA LEU A 129 -25.09 2.80 16.04
C LEU A 129 -26.36 2.03 15.69
N VAL A 130 -26.27 0.94 14.93
CA VAL A 130 -27.43 0.12 14.53
C VAL A 130 -27.99 -0.65 15.73
N SER A 131 -27.12 -1.22 16.57
CA SER A 131 -27.52 -1.96 17.77
C SER A 131 -28.23 -1.06 18.79
N GLY A 132 -27.71 0.16 19.02
CA GLY A 132 -28.32 1.15 19.89
C GLY A 132 -29.72 1.59 19.42
N ARG A 133 -29.91 1.77 18.11
CA ARG A 133 -31.24 2.04 17.53
C ARG A 133 -32.21 0.88 17.73
N LYS A 134 -31.75 -0.36 17.52
CA LYS A 134 -32.58 -1.56 17.67
C LYS A 134 -33.06 -1.73 19.13
N SER A 135 -32.20 -1.44 20.11
CA SER A 135 -32.54 -1.48 21.53
C SER A 135 -33.62 -0.48 21.94
N ILE A 136 -33.65 0.71 21.33
CA ILE A 136 -34.66 1.74 21.59
C ILE A 136 -36.01 1.38 20.96
N THR A 137 -36.02 0.87 19.72
CA THR A 137 -37.27 0.48 19.04
C THR A 137 -37.98 -0.70 19.70
N THR A 138 -37.24 -1.63 20.33
CA THR A 138 -37.84 -2.77 21.06
C THR A 138 -38.44 -2.37 22.42
N ARG A 139 -38.22 -1.14 22.90
CA ARG A 139 -38.76 -0.64 24.19
C ARG A 139 -39.97 0.30 24.04
N LEU A 140 -40.45 0.51 22.81
CA LEU A 140 -41.68 1.23 22.48
C LEU A 140 -42.74 0.23 22.02
#